data_AF-A0A932CQT4-F1
#
_entry.id   AF-A0A932CQT4-F1
#
_cell.length_a   1.000
_cell.length_b   1.000
_cell.length_c   1.000
_cell.angle_alpha   90.00
_cell.angle_beta   90.00
_cell.angle_gamma   90.00
#
_symmetry.space_group_name_H-M   'P 1'
#
loop_
_entity.id
_entity.type
_entity.pdbx_description
1 polymer ?
#
loop_
_entity_poly.entity_id
_entity_poly.type
_entity_poly.pdbx_seq_one_letter_code
_entity_poly.pdbx_strand_id
1 'polypeptide(L)' 'MDQPRLSFSRGTIRAPDFPPGLAWLNTDHPLSLQELRGKLVLLDFWTYG' A
#
# COMPACT_ATOMS: atom_id res chain seq x y z
N MET A 1 -22.89 15.40 21.35
CA MET A 1 -22.65 14.20 20.52
C MET A 1 -21.52 14.54 19.58
N ASP A 2 -20.28 14.22 19.95
CA ASP A 2 -19.12 14.42 19.07
C ASP A 2 -19.05 13.25 18.09
N GLN A 3 -19.24 13.55 16.81
CA GLN A 3 -18.89 12.62 15.74
C GLN A 3 -17.36 12.62 15.59
N PRO A 4 -16.70 11.46 15.45
CA PRO A 4 -15.26 11.42 15.21
C PRO A 4 -14.98 12.08 13.85
N ARG A 5 -14.26 13.21 13.86
CA ARG A 5 -13.72 13.77 12.63
C ARG A 5 -12.79 12.71 12.03
N LEU A 6 -13.15 12.20 10.85
CA LEU A 6 -12.21 11.47 10.01
C LEU A 6 -11.00 12.37 9.83
N SER A 7 -9.92 12.05 10.54
CA SER A 7 -8.64 12.72 10.34
C SER A 7 -8.14 12.23 9.00
N PHE A 8 -8.42 12.99 7.95
CA PHE A 8 -7.78 12.80 6.66
C PHE A 8 -6.30 13.12 6.88
N SER A 9 -5.53 12.09 7.22
CA SER A 9 -4.09 12.19 7.35
C SER A 9 -3.54 12.62 6.00
N ARG A 10 -3.07 13.87 5.93
CA ARG A 10 -2.26 14.38 4.83
C ARG A 10 -0.96 13.58 4.78
N GLY A 11 -0.96 12.38 4.21
CA GLY A 11 0.21 11.51 4.00
C GLY A 11 1.28 11.58 5.09
N THR A 12 0.90 11.63 6.38
CA THR A 12 1.85 11.89 7.48
C THR A 12 2.61 10.64 7.90
N ILE A 13 2.21 9.48 7.38
CA ILE A 13 2.74 8.17 7.73
C ILE A 13 3.21 7.51 6.43
N ARG A 14 4.42 6.94 6.45
CA ARG A 14 4.94 6.15 5.34
C ARG A 14 4.07 4.91 5.16
N ALA A 15 3.81 4.54 3.90
CA ALA A 15 3.14 3.27 3.62
C ALA A 15 3.95 2.12 4.24
N PRO A 16 3.29 1.16 4.91
CA PRO A 16 3.94 -0.05 5.39
C PRO A 16 4.37 -0.91 4.21
N ASP A 17 5.41 -1.72 4.41
CA ASP A 17 5.83 -2.67 3.38
C ASP A 17 4.84 -3.82 3.19
N PHE A 18 5.01 -4.58 2.11
CA PHE A 18 4.17 -5.74 1.85
C PHE A 18 4.47 -6.89 2.85
N PRO A 19 3.44 -7.58 3.37
CA PRO A 19 3.63 -8.76 4.20
C PRO A 19 4.46 -9.86 3.50
N PRO A 20 5.27 -10.61 4.26
CA PRO A 20 6.00 -11.74 3.70
C PRO A 20 5.05 -12.89 3.30
N GLY A 21 5.48 -13.72 2.35
CA GLY A 21 4.75 -14.94 1.96
C GLY A 21 3.53 -14.72 1.05
N LEU A 22 3.31 -13.51 0.55
CA LEU A 22 2.29 -13.24 -0.46
C LEU A 22 2.67 -13.87 -1.80
N ALA A 23 1.66 -14.39 -2.52
CA ALA A 23 1.83 -14.80 -3.90
C ALA A 23 1.84 -13.57 -4.81
N TRP A 24 2.85 -13.49 -5.67
CA TRP A 24 3.00 -12.42 -6.65
C TRP A 24 2.76 -12.93 -8.05
N LEU A 25 2.16 -12.09 -8.89
CA LEU A 25 1.93 -12.35 -10.30
C LEU A 25 2.63 -11.27 -11.13
N ASN A 26 3.06 -11.61 -12.35
CA ASN A 26 3.73 -10.71 -13.30
C ASN A 26 5.09 -10.15 -12.83
N THR A 27 5.74 -10.83 -11.89
CA THR A 27 7.11 -10.53 -11.42
C THR A 27 7.80 -11.85 -11.08
N ASP A 28 9.12 -11.87 -11.14
CA ASP A 28 9.97 -13.02 -10.80
C ASP A 28 10.33 -13.11 -9.31
N HIS A 29 10.03 -12.05 -8.52
CA HIS A 29 10.24 -12.01 -7.07
C HIS A 29 9.20 -11.13 -6.35
N PRO A 30 9.00 -11.32 -5.03
CA PRO A 30 8.22 -10.40 -4.20
C PRO A 30 8.81 -8.99 -4.21
N LEU A 31 7.96 -7.96 -4.34
CA LEU A 31 8.40 -6.57 -4.30
C LEU A 31 8.38 -6.02 -2.87
N SER A 32 9.25 -5.05 -2.61
CA SER A 32 9.26 -4.19 -1.42
C SER A 32 9.01 -2.72 -1.80
N LEU A 33 8.48 -1.92 -0.87
CA LEU A 33 8.36 -0.48 -1.07
C LEU A 33 9.72 0.23 -1.15
N GLN A 34 10.80 -0.38 -0.63
CA GLN A 34 12.15 0.17 -0.74
C GLN A 34 12.65 0.19 -2.19
N GLU A 35 12.38 -0.87 -2.96
CA GLU A 35 12.78 -1.00 -4.36
C GLU A 35 12.02 -0.04 -5.29
N LEU A 36 10.81 0.37 -4.87
CA LEU A 36 9.95 1.27 -5.65
C LEU A 36 10.19 2.76 -5.36
N ARG A 37 11.17 3.11 -4.52
CA ARG A 37 11.48 4.51 -4.20
C ARG A 37 11.81 5.31 -5.47
N GLY A 38 11.27 6.53 -5.53
CA GLY A 38 11.42 7.42 -6.70
C GLY A 38 10.40 7.18 -7.81
N LYS A 39 9.50 6.20 -7.66
CA LYS A 39 8.37 5.96 -8.57
C LYS A 39 7.06 6.41 -7.92
N LEU A 40 6.11 6.86 -8.74
CA LEU A 40 4.71 6.99 -8.32
C LEU A 40 4.12 5.57 -8.27
N VAL A 41 3.68 5.14 -7.09
CA VAL A 41 3.10 3.82 -6.86
C VAL A 41 1.61 3.97 -6.56
N LEU A 42 0.79 3.25 -7.31
CA LEU A 42 -0.65 3.15 -7.07
C LEU A 42 -0.95 1.76 -6.49
N LEU A 43 -1.55 1.72 -5.29
CA LEU A 43 -2.10 0.49 -4.72
C LEU A 43 -3.59 0.46 -5.04
N ASP A 44 -4.01 -0.56 -5.78
CA ASP A 44 -5.39 -0.82 -6.13
C ASP A 44 -5.86 -2.09 -5.43
N PHE A 45 -6.82 -1.95 -4.52
CA PHE A 45 -7.37 -3.07 -3.74
C PHE A 45 -8.66 -3.54 -4.40
N TRP A 46 -8.60 -4.71 -5.04
CA TRP A 46 -9.70 -5.26 -5.82
C TRP A 46 -9.84 -6.78 -5.62
N THR A 47 -10.99 -7.31 -6.01
CA THR A 47 -11.28 -8.75 -6.12
C THR A 47 -11.87 -9.03 -7.50
N TYR A 48 -11.78 -10.27 -7.98
CA TYR A 48 -12.39 -10.68 -9.25
C TYR A 48 -13.92 -10.59 -9.26
N GLY A 49 -14.56 -10.60 -8.08
CA GLY A 49 -16.01 -10.54 -7.87
C GLY A 49 -16.36 -10.89 -6.42
#